data_AF-A0A1A9BFT5-F1
#
_entry.id   AF-A0A1A9BFT5-F1
#
_cell.length_a   1.000
_cell.length_b   1.000
_cell.length_c   1.000
_cell.angle_alpha   90.00
_cell.angle_beta   90.00
_cell.angle_gamma   90.00
#
_symmetry.space_group_name_H-M   'P 1'
#
loop_
_entity.id
_entity.type
_entity.pdbx_description
1 polymer ?
#
loop_
_entity_poly.entity_id
_entity_poly.type
_entity_poly.pdbx_seq_one_letter_code
_entity_poly.pdbx_strand_id
1 'polypeptide(L)'
;MRYKRVAAVAMMASLALSAAACGKEGNPTPSGGGNASGGAQSDNCTTSGATFTPKTDANVAGSPAFQKIKTAGKVVVGVKFDQPNLGYKDAQGKRCGFDIEIAQYVASTLGVDPAKIEYKEIASANRETAIKGGEIDYYVGTYSITDKRKNDVSFAGPYFVAGQDLLVRKDDSSITGKDALKGKKVCSATGSTPIQKVRDEGMTEPENIVEFKTYSECVSQLLDKKVDAVTTDDAILKGYAAQNPDELKVVGQPFSTEKYGIGLPKDDKAMRDYVNDQIEAAFTDGTWKKIYDGTLGKSGSPATPPQLERY
;
A
#
# COMPACT_ATOMS: atom_id res chain seq x y z
N MET A 1 5.39 50.73 53.05
CA MET A 1 5.22 50.98 54.50
C MET A 1 4.66 49.71 55.15
N ARG A 2 5.37 49.24 56.19
CA ARG A 2 4.85 48.60 57.41
C ARG A 2 4.14 47.22 57.33
N TYR A 3 4.93 46.18 57.68
CA TYR A 3 4.74 45.21 58.77
C TYR A 3 3.30 44.95 59.26
N LYS A 4 2.87 43.70 59.49
CA LYS A 4 3.27 42.92 60.67
C LYS A 4 2.87 41.43 60.58
N ARG A 5 3.74 40.63 61.17
CA ARG A 5 3.59 39.22 61.57
C ARG A 5 2.55 39.06 62.68
N VAL A 6 1.81 37.96 62.71
CA VAL A 6 1.36 37.31 63.96
C VAL A 6 1.36 35.79 63.75
N ALA A 7 2.13 35.11 64.58
CA ALA A 7 2.08 33.67 64.80
C ALA A 7 1.07 33.37 65.91
N ALA A 8 0.35 32.25 65.81
CA ALA A 8 -0.36 31.64 66.93
C ALA A 8 -0.18 30.12 66.87
N VAL A 9 0.21 29.58 68.03
CA VAL A 9 0.57 28.20 68.36
C VAL A 9 -0.54 27.60 69.24
N ALA A 10 -0.60 26.25 69.27
CA ALA A 10 -1.38 25.34 70.15
C ALA A 10 -2.72 24.86 69.53
N MET A 11 -3.07 23.56 69.54
CA MET A 11 -2.94 22.57 70.61
C MET A 11 -2.61 21.14 70.12
N MET A 12 -1.95 20.38 71.00
CA MET A 12 -1.78 18.92 70.97
C MET A 12 -3.10 18.20 71.30
N ALA A 13 -3.37 17.09 70.60
CA ALA A 13 -4.02 15.91 71.17
C ALA A 13 -3.61 14.65 70.38
N SER A 14 -3.01 13.70 71.08
CA SER A 14 -2.55 12.37 70.66
C SER A 14 -3.67 11.31 70.68
N LEU A 15 -3.34 10.10 70.19
CA LEU A 15 -4.12 8.84 70.07
C LEU A 15 -4.83 8.65 68.70
N ALA A 16 -4.73 7.54 67.98
CA ALA A 16 -4.07 6.24 68.19
C ALA A 16 -3.88 5.53 66.82
N LEU A 17 -2.97 4.56 66.80
CA LEU A 17 -2.69 3.64 65.69
C LEU A 17 -3.94 2.91 65.19
N SER A 18 -4.19 2.97 63.89
CA SER A 18 -4.71 1.82 63.15
C SER A 18 -4.16 1.83 61.72
N ALA A 19 -3.45 0.77 61.38
CA ALA A 19 -2.91 0.54 60.05
C ALA A 19 -4.04 0.18 59.08
N ALA A 20 -4.22 1.02 58.05
CA ALA A 20 -4.80 0.64 56.78
C ALA A 20 -4.11 1.50 55.72
N ALA A 21 -3.21 0.88 54.95
CA ALA A 21 -2.48 1.53 53.89
C ALA A 21 -3.44 1.92 52.76
N CYS A 22 -3.72 3.22 52.63
CA CYS A 22 -4.41 3.82 51.49
C CYS A 22 -3.68 5.11 51.08
N GLY A 23 -3.35 5.21 49.79
CA GLY A 23 -3.20 6.49 49.10
C GLY A 23 -1.83 7.16 49.17
N LYS A 24 -0.96 6.85 48.20
CA LYS A 24 -0.14 7.89 47.58
C LYS A 24 -0.29 7.79 46.07
N GLU A 25 -0.75 8.90 45.50
CA GLU A 25 -0.79 9.21 44.09
C GLU A 25 0.59 8.94 43.47
N GLY A 26 0.63 7.93 42.61
CA GLY A 26 1.71 7.67 41.68
C GLY A 26 1.15 7.84 40.27
N ASN A 27 1.89 8.60 39.45
CA ASN A 27 1.74 8.69 38.00
C ASN A 27 1.25 7.38 37.37
N PRO A 28 0.33 7.41 36.39
CA PRO A 28 0.01 6.22 35.64
C PRO A 28 1.20 5.83 34.77
N THR A 29 1.94 4.83 35.23
CA THR A 29 2.75 3.95 34.39
C THR A 29 1.78 2.89 33.86
N PRO A 30 1.65 2.66 32.54
CA PRO A 30 0.89 1.52 32.07
C PRO A 30 1.80 0.29 32.11
N SER A 31 1.57 -0.59 33.09
CA SER A 31 2.04 -1.97 33.08
C SER A 31 0.84 -2.89 33.16
N GLY A 32 0.83 -3.92 32.32
CA GLY A 32 0.04 -5.13 32.59
C GLY A 32 -0.99 -5.51 31.53
N GLY A 33 -0.52 -6.08 30.43
CA GLY A 33 -0.96 -7.40 29.96
C GLY A 33 -2.44 -7.77 30.11
N GLY A 34 -3.27 -7.23 29.21
CA GLY A 34 -4.48 -7.91 28.77
C GLY A 34 -4.12 -8.78 27.56
N ASN A 35 -3.83 -10.05 27.81
CA ASN A 35 -3.54 -11.04 26.78
C ASN A 35 -4.83 -11.34 26.00
N ALA A 36 -5.18 -10.46 25.06
CA ALA A 36 -6.10 -10.83 24.00
C ALA A 36 -5.29 -11.69 23.03
N SER A 37 -5.42 -13.01 23.19
CA SER A 37 -5.00 -13.99 22.20
C SER A 37 -5.84 -13.82 20.93
N GLY A 38 -5.58 -12.77 20.17
CA GLY A 38 -5.86 -12.73 18.75
C GLY A 38 -4.87 -13.67 18.10
N GLY A 39 -5.37 -14.75 17.47
CA GLY A 39 -4.53 -15.75 16.84
C GLY A 39 -3.47 -15.11 15.96
N ALA A 40 -2.26 -15.68 15.98
CA ALA A 40 -1.21 -15.32 15.06
C ALA A 40 -1.76 -15.45 13.62
N GLN A 41 -2.17 -14.33 13.06
CA GLN A 41 -2.55 -14.21 11.66
C GLN A 41 -1.28 -14.54 10.89
N SER A 42 -1.31 -15.60 10.09
CA SER A 42 -0.15 -16.04 9.32
C SER A 42 0.36 -14.86 8.49
N ASP A 43 1.53 -14.31 8.83
CA ASP A 43 2.23 -13.28 8.06
C ASP A 43 2.58 -13.87 6.68
N ASN A 44 1.62 -13.79 5.75
CA ASN A 44 1.68 -14.43 4.44
C ASN A 44 2.53 -13.60 3.47
N CYS A 45 3.79 -13.41 3.83
CA CYS A 45 4.75 -12.73 2.98
C CYS A 45 5.23 -13.68 1.87
N THR A 46 4.45 -13.76 0.78
CA THR A 46 4.67 -14.68 -0.33
C THR A 46 5.69 -14.14 -1.33
N THR A 47 6.69 -14.96 -1.64
CA THR A 47 7.66 -14.71 -2.72
C THR A 47 7.61 -15.86 -3.73
N SER A 48 7.99 -15.60 -4.98
CA SER A 48 8.05 -16.61 -6.04
C SER A 48 9.27 -17.52 -5.96
N GLY A 49 10.30 -17.12 -5.19
CA GLY A 49 11.60 -17.79 -5.23
C GLY A 49 12.35 -17.53 -6.54
N ALA A 50 11.95 -16.53 -7.33
CA ALA A 50 12.78 -15.99 -8.39
C ALA A 50 14.06 -15.38 -7.81
N THR A 51 15.15 -15.48 -8.57
CA THR A 51 16.43 -14.86 -8.24
C THR A 51 16.73 -13.85 -9.33
N PHE A 52 16.94 -12.58 -8.94
CA PHE A 52 17.18 -11.49 -9.87
C PHE A 52 18.67 -11.11 -9.81
N THR A 53 19.45 -11.68 -10.73
CA THR A 53 20.89 -11.41 -10.80
C THR A 53 21.13 -10.09 -11.52
N PRO A 54 21.93 -9.16 -10.97
CA PRO A 54 22.21 -7.89 -11.64
C PRO A 54 22.86 -8.06 -13.01
N LYS A 55 22.33 -7.35 -14.00
CA LYS A 55 22.89 -7.29 -15.34
C LYS A 55 24.24 -6.55 -15.32
N THR A 56 25.31 -7.22 -15.74
CA THR A 56 26.68 -6.68 -15.69
C THR A 56 26.96 -5.60 -16.75
N ASP A 57 26.23 -5.61 -17.85
CA ASP A 57 26.37 -4.72 -19.00
C ASP A 57 25.18 -3.76 -19.15
N ALA A 58 24.48 -3.46 -18.04
CA ALA A 58 23.39 -2.51 -18.05
C ALA A 58 23.87 -1.14 -18.56
N ASN A 59 23.24 -0.67 -19.64
CA ASN A 59 23.50 0.63 -20.23
C ASN A 59 22.24 1.20 -20.84
N VAL A 60 21.73 2.28 -20.26
CA VAL A 60 20.58 3.05 -20.78
C VAL A 60 21.11 4.39 -21.29
N ALA A 61 21.58 4.39 -22.54
CA ALA A 61 22.16 5.58 -23.16
C ALA A 61 21.14 6.72 -23.21
N GLY A 62 21.53 7.90 -22.74
CA GLY A 62 20.68 9.09 -22.76
C GLY A 62 19.64 9.17 -21.62
N SER A 63 19.67 8.28 -20.62
CA SER A 63 18.80 8.36 -19.44
C SER A 63 19.50 9.03 -18.25
N PRO A 64 19.05 10.23 -17.82
CA PRO A 64 19.53 10.86 -16.58
C PRO A 64 19.23 10.02 -15.33
N ALA A 65 18.06 9.37 -15.26
CA ALA A 65 17.69 8.53 -14.12
C ALA A 65 18.63 7.33 -13.98
N PHE A 66 18.95 6.66 -15.09
CA PHE A 66 19.90 5.55 -15.09
C PHE A 66 21.31 6.00 -14.67
N GLN A 67 21.80 7.14 -15.15
CA GLN A 67 23.12 7.65 -14.74
C GLN A 67 23.17 7.95 -13.25
N LYS A 68 22.09 8.51 -12.68
CA LYS A 68 21.95 8.72 -11.23
C LYS A 68 22.03 7.39 -10.46
N ILE A 69 21.24 6.39 -10.87
CA ILE A 69 21.22 5.05 -10.25
C ILE A 69 22.60 4.40 -10.32
N LYS A 70 23.23 4.41 -11.51
CA LYS A 70 24.55 3.82 -11.75
C LYS A 70 25.63 4.48 -10.89
N THR A 71 25.62 5.81 -10.79
CA THR A 71 26.58 6.58 -9.98
C THR A 71 26.38 6.31 -8.49
N ALA A 72 25.12 6.23 -8.03
CA ALA A 72 24.81 5.95 -6.63
C ALA A 72 25.09 4.48 -6.24
N GLY A 73 25.13 3.56 -7.21
CA GLY A 73 25.27 2.12 -6.96
C GLY A 73 24.07 1.50 -6.26
N LYS A 74 22.95 2.22 -6.18
CA LYS A 74 21.68 1.85 -5.57
C LYS A 74 20.52 2.50 -6.32
N VAL A 75 19.30 2.02 -6.11
CA VAL A 75 18.08 2.60 -6.67
C VAL A 75 17.05 2.86 -5.59
N VAL A 76 16.36 4.00 -5.65
CA VAL A 76 15.28 4.35 -4.73
C VAL A 76 13.94 4.07 -5.40
N VAL A 77 13.17 3.12 -4.87
CA VAL A 77 11.91 2.67 -5.48
C VAL A 77 10.72 3.02 -4.59
N GLY A 78 9.77 3.75 -5.14
CA GLY A 78 8.48 3.99 -4.49
C GLY A 78 7.59 2.77 -4.59
N VAL A 79 7.04 2.31 -3.46
CA VAL A 79 6.20 1.11 -3.38
C VAL A 79 5.01 1.29 -2.45
N LYS A 80 4.03 0.40 -2.62
CA LYS A 80 3.02 0.11 -1.59
C LYS A 80 3.57 -0.81 -0.50
N PHE A 81 2.91 -0.85 0.64
CA PHE A 81 3.31 -1.70 1.78
C PHE A 81 2.14 -2.41 2.46
N ASP A 82 0.90 -2.04 2.14
CA ASP A 82 -0.30 -2.50 2.79
C ASP A 82 -1.09 -3.52 1.96
N GLN A 83 -0.68 -3.84 0.74
CA GLN A 83 -1.49 -4.62 -0.21
C GLN A 83 -1.00 -6.08 -0.31
N PRO A 84 -1.72 -7.06 0.29
CA PRO A 84 -1.28 -8.45 0.34
C PRO A 84 -1.10 -9.05 -1.07
N ASN A 85 -0.05 -9.85 -1.25
CA ASN A 85 0.40 -10.43 -2.53
C ASN A 85 0.83 -9.43 -3.63
N LEU A 86 0.78 -8.11 -3.37
CA LEU A 86 1.18 -7.05 -4.29
C LEU A 86 2.39 -6.29 -3.73
N GLY A 87 2.17 -5.11 -3.13
CA GLY A 87 3.17 -4.38 -2.36
C GLY A 87 2.88 -4.52 -0.87
N TYR A 88 3.50 -5.50 -0.22
CA TYR A 88 3.28 -5.80 1.20
C TYR A 88 4.58 -5.74 2.01
N LYS A 89 4.47 -5.28 3.26
CA LYS A 89 5.53 -5.34 4.27
C LYS A 89 4.96 -5.99 5.53
N ASP A 90 5.51 -7.13 5.93
CA ASP A 90 5.06 -7.84 7.13
C ASP A 90 5.53 -7.16 8.44
N ALA A 91 5.08 -7.69 9.57
CA ALA A 91 5.42 -7.16 10.89
C ALA A 91 6.92 -7.23 11.21
N GLN A 92 7.68 -8.13 10.55
CA GLN A 92 9.13 -8.25 10.70
C GLN A 92 9.89 -7.34 9.73
N GLY A 93 9.17 -6.55 8.91
CA GLY A 93 9.72 -5.59 7.97
C GLY A 93 10.13 -6.19 6.62
N LYS A 94 9.90 -7.48 6.39
CA LYS A 94 10.19 -8.13 5.11
C LYS A 94 9.16 -7.69 4.07
N ARG A 95 9.65 -7.39 2.86
CA ARG A 95 8.83 -6.99 1.71
C ARG A 95 8.64 -8.13 0.73
N CYS A 96 7.44 -8.23 0.16
CA CYS A 96 7.05 -9.31 -0.73
C CYS A 96 5.80 -8.98 -1.54
N GLY A 97 5.50 -9.87 -2.48
CA GLY A 97 4.39 -9.76 -3.41
C GLY A 97 4.83 -9.32 -4.81
N PHE A 98 3.86 -9.31 -5.70
CA PHE A 98 4.05 -9.14 -7.13
C PHE A 98 4.73 -7.81 -7.49
N ASP A 99 4.27 -6.69 -6.94
CA ASP A 99 4.86 -5.37 -7.22
C ASP A 99 6.29 -5.25 -6.68
N ILE A 100 6.59 -5.89 -5.55
CA ILE A 100 7.94 -5.91 -4.98
C ILE A 100 8.89 -6.70 -5.89
N GLU A 101 8.46 -7.85 -6.41
CA GLU A 101 9.30 -8.66 -7.31
C GLU A 101 9.44 -8.06 -8.70
N ILE A 102 8.41 -7.37 -9.23
CA ILE A 102 8.54 -6.55 -10.45
C ILE A 102 9.56 -5.43 -10.21
N ALA A 103 9.52 -4.76 -9.05
CA ALA A 103 10.51 -3.76 -8.70
C ALA A 103 11.93 -4.34 -8.62
N GLN A 104 12.10 -5.52 -8.02
CA GLN A 104 13.40 -6.21 -7.94
C GLN A 104 13.91 -6.64 -9.32
N TYR A 105 13.03 -7.16 -10.17
CA TYR A 105 13.35 -7.49 -11.55
C TYR A 105 13.87 -6.26 -12.30
N VAL A 106 13.14 -5.14 -12.27
CA VAL A 106 13.56 -3.90 -12.93
C VAL A 106 14.91 -3.40 -12.38
N ALA A 107 15.12 -3.42 -11.07
CA ALA A 107 16.41 -3.04 -10.49
C ALA A 107 17.56 -3.90 -11.01
N SER A 108 17.35 -5.22 -11.09
CA SER A 108 18.37 -6.16 -11.58
C SER A 108 18.73 -5.92 -13.04
N THR A 109 17.77 -5.58 -13.90
CA THR A 109 18.06 -5.28 -15.32
C THR A 109 18.85 -3.98 -15.46
N LEU A 110 18.64 -3.01 -14.57
CA LEU A 110 19.46 -1.80 -14.46
C LEU A 110 20.85 -2.04 -13.84
N GLY A 111 21.22 -3.29 -13.56
CA GLY A 111 22.51 -3.66 -12.99
C GLY A 111 22.62 -3.41 -11.48
N VAL A 112 21.50 -3.20 -10.79
CA VAL A 112 21.46 -3.01 -9.34
C VAL A 112 21.07 -4.31 -8.66
N ASP A 113 21.87 -4.72 -7.67
CA ASP A 113 21.51 -5.81 -6.75
C ASP A 113 20.19 -5.49 -6.05
N PRO A 114 19.17 -6.37 -6.06
CA PRO A 114 17.95 -6.19 -5.29
C PRO A 114 18.18 -5.85 -3.81
N ALA A 115 19.28 -6.31 -3.21
CA ALA A 115 19.68 -5.96 -1.84
C ALA A 115 20.08 -4.48 -1.67
N LYS A 116 20.36 -3.77 -2.77
CA LYS A 116 20.69 -2.33 -2.83
C LYS A 116 19.49 -1.47 -3.25
N ILE A 117 18.27 -2.01 -3.23
CA ILE A 117 17.07 -1.20 -3.39
C ILE A 117 16.76 -0.48 -2.08
N GLU A 118 16.62 0.84 -2.15
CA GLU A 118 16.05 1.65 -1.08
C GLU A 118 14.55 1.83 -1.35
N TYR A 119 13.71 1.16 -0.57
CA TYR A 119 12.26 1.26 -0.72
C TYR A 119 11.69 2.48 0.01
N LYS A 120 10.86 3.26 -0.66
CA LYS A 120 10.06 4.34 -0.05
C LYS A 120 8.57 4.03 -0.12
N GLU A 121 7.89 4.19 1.01
CA GLU A 121 6.45 3.94 1.12
C GLU A 121 5.67 5.17 0.68
N ILE A 122 5.11 5.11 -0.53
CA ILE A 122 4.47 6.26 -1.16
C ILE A 122 2.96 6.00 -1.28
N ALA A 123 2.17 6.88 -0.68
CA ALA A 123 0.71 6.86 -0.78
C ALA A 123 0.24 7.19 -2.20
N SER A 124 -0.97 6.77 -2.57
CA SER A 124 -1.49 6.95 -3.94
C SER A 124 -1.49 8.43 -4.37
N ALA A 125 -1.83 9.34 -3.45
CA ALA A 125 -1.85 10.79 -3.70
C ALA A 125 -0.48 11.44 -3.92
N ASN A 126 0.62 10.76 -3.59
CA ASN A 126 1.97 11.36 -3.57
C ASN A 126 2.88 10.82 -4.68
N ARG A 127 2.41 9.87 -5.51
CA ARG A 127 3.24 9.15 -6.49
C ARG A 127 3.88 10.10 -7.50
N GLU A 128 3.08 10.97 -8.11
CA GLU A 128 3.52 11.92 -9.13
C GLU A 128 4.52 12.91 -8.55
N THR A 129 4.22 13.49 -7.38
CA THR A 129 5.12 14.43 -6.70
C THR A 129 6.45 13.78 -6.30
N ALA A 130 6.43 12.54 -5.80
CA ALA A 130 7.64 11.83 -5.41
C ALA A 130 8.56 11.56 -6.61
N ILE A 131 7.99 11.20 -7.77
CA ILE A 131 8.74 11.03 -9.02
C ILE A 131 9.29 12.38 -9.51
N LYS A 132 8.44 13.41 -9.62
CA LYS A 132 8.83 14.74 -10.12
C LYS A 132 9.89 15.41 -9.25
N GLY A 133 9.78 15.24 -7.93
CA GLY A 133 10.73 15.76 -6.97
C GLY A 133 12.05 14.98 -6.90
N GLY A 134 12.18 13.87 -7.62
CA GLY A 134 13.36 13.00 -7.59
C GLY A 134 13.57 12.27 -6.26
N GLU A 135 12.54 12.21 -5.41
CA GLU A 135 12.54 11.49 -4.14
C GLU A 135 12.73 9.99 -4.36
N ILE A 136 12.17 9.48 -5.46
CA ILE A 136 12.29 8.10 -5.96
C ILE A 136 12.73 8.13 -7.41
N ASP A 137 13.42 7.07 -7.85
CA ASP A 137 13.89 6.92 -9.23
C ASP A 137 12.82 6.31 -10.14
N TYR A 138 12.01 5.39 -9.60
CA TYR A 138 10.79 4.89 -10.24
C TYR A 138 9.78 4.38 -9.20
N TYR A 139 8.54 4.14 -9.62
CA TYR A 139 7.45 3.68 -8.77
C TYR A 139 6.84 2.37 -9.29
N VAL A 140 6.64 1.40 -8.40
CA VAL A 140 5.91 0.14 -8.66
C VAL A 140 4.96 -0.12 -7.48
N GLY A 141 3.65 -0.12 -7.72
CA GLY A 141 2.68 -0.26 -6.63
C GLY A 141 1.25 0.05 -7.04
N THR A 142 0.60 -0.84 -7.78
CA THR A 142 -0.78 -0.71 -8.31
C THR A 142 -1.07 0.66 -8.92
N TYR A 143 -0.24 1.08 -9.89
CA TYR A 143 -0.27 2.43 -10.44
C TYR A 143 -0.95 2.47 -11.81
N SER A 144 -2.25 2.76 -11.83
CA SER A 144 -3.01 2.83 -13.08
C SER A 144 -2.48 3.90 -14.02
N ILE A 145 -2.26 3.54 -15.27
CA ILE A 145 -1.86 4.46 -16.33
C ILE A 145 -3.09 5.25 -16.76
N THR A 146 -3.03 6.57 -16.65
CA THR A 146 -4.11 7.48 -17.09
C THR A 146 -3.53 8.69 -17.80
N ASP A 147 -4.28 9.31 -18.71
CA ASP A 147 -3.79 10.49 -19.45
C ASP A 147 -3.52 11.69 -18.53
N LYS A 148 -4.32 11.84 -17.46
CA LYS A 148 -4.05 12.82 -16.41
C LYS A 148 -2.67 12.61 -15.78
N ARG A 149 -2.33 11.36 -15.43
CA ARG A 149 -1.02 11.04 -14.81
C ARG A 149 0.14 11.20 -15.80
N LYS A 150 -0.09 10.87 -17.08
CA LYS A 150 0.91 11.07 -18.15
C LYS A 150 1.30 12.53 -18.36
N ASN A 151 0.54 13.50 -17.86
CA ASN A 151 0.96 14.91 -17.88
C ASN A 151 2.10 15.19 -16.90
N ASP A 152 2.20 14.42 -15.82
CA ASP A 152 3.14 14.65 -14.72
C ASP A 152 4.31 13.66 -14.70
N VAL A 153 4.09 12.43 -15.18
CA VAL A 153 5.08 11.34 -15.17
C VAL A 153 5.04 10.56 -16.48
N SER A 154 6.02 9.67 -16.66
CA SER A 154 6.07 8.70 -17.75
C SER A 154 5.73 7.30 -17.23
N PHE A 155 5.40 6.39 -18.14
CA PHE A 155 5.05 5.01 -17.80
C PHE A 155 5.72 4.00 -18.72
N ALA A 156 6.16 2.89 -18.13
CA ALA A 156 6.40 1.63 -18.84
C ALA A 156 5.32 0.61 -18.42
N GLY A 157 4.92 -0.28 -19.34
CA GLY A 157 3.88 -1.28 -19.10
C GLY A 157 2.70 -1.19 -20.08
N PRO A 158 1.48 -1.64 -19.69
CA PRO A 158 1.16 -2.19 -18.39
C PRO A 158 1.89 -3.51 -18.10
N TYR A 159 2.21 -3.76 -16.83
CA TYR A 159 2.71 -5.06 -16.36
C TYR A 159 1.61 -5.93 -15.74
N PHE A 160 0.43 -5.36 -15.47
CA PHE A 160 -0.75 -6.06 -14.98
C PHE A 160 -2.01 -5.29 -15.36
N VAL A 161 -3.14 -5.99 -15.53
CA VAL A 161 -4.45 -5.38 -15.77
C VAL A 161 -5.40 -5.89 -14.69
N ALA A 162 -5.85 -4.97 -13.85
CA ALA A 162 -6.88 -5.20 -12.85
C ALA A 162 -8.20 -4.56 -13.30
N GLY A 163 -9.23 -4.68 -12.48
CA GLY A 163 -10.40 -3.82 -12.60
C GLY A 163 -10.97 -3.47 -11.23
N GLN A 164 -11.58 -2.29 -11.11
CA GLN A 164 -12.17 -1.86 -9.85
C GLN A 164 -13.38 -2.71 -9.48
N ASP A 165 -13.44 -3.16 -8.23
CA ASP A 165 -14.51 -3.96 -7.67
C ASP A 165 -14.83 -3.52 -6.22
N LEU A 166 -15.61 -4.33 -5.48
CA LEU A 166 -16.03 -4.05 -4.10
C LEU A 166 -15.65 -5.16 -3.13
N LEU A 167 -15.17 -4.75 -1.95
CA LEU A 167 -14.96 -5.62 -0.79
C LEU A 167 -15.95 -5.23 0.29
N VAL A 168 -16.66 -6.23 0.80
CA VAL A 168 -17.70 -6.08 1.81
C VAL A 168 -17.54 -7.15 2.88
N ARG A 169 -18.26 -7.01 3.99
CA ARG A 169 -18.33 -8.04 5.03
C ARG A 169 -18.97 -9.32 4.49
N LYS A 170 -18.54 -10.48 5.01
CA LYS A 170 -18.97 -11.80 4.56
C LYS A 170 -20.48 -11.99 4.67
N ASP A 171 -21.07 -11.49 5.74
CA ASP A 171 -22.49 -11.56 6.08
C ASP A 171 -23.36 -10.53 5.31
N ASP A 172 -22.76 -9.53 4.65
CA ASP A 172 -23.50 -8.52 3.90
C ASP A 172 -23.94 -9.06 2.54
N SER A 173 -25.25 -9.19 2.33
CA SER A 173 -25.85 -9.57 1.05
C SER A 173 -26.53 -8.39 0.34
N SER A 174 -26.46 -7.18 0.90
CA SER A 174 -27.14 -5.99 0.37
C SER A 174 -26.35 -5.29 -0.73
N ILE A 175 -25.03 -5.46 -0.74
CA ILE A 175 -24.13 -4.89 -1.75
C ILE A 175 -23.67 -6.01 -2.67
N THR A 176 -24.14 -5.99 -3.92
CA THR A 176 -23.83 -7.01 -4.94
C THR A 176 -23.07 -6.44 -6.14
N GLY A 177 -22.80 -5.15 -6.15
CA GLY A 177 -22.13 -4.45 -7.25
C GLY A 177 -22.26 -2.93 -7.10
N LYS A 178 -21.68 -2.17 -8.03
CA LYS A 178 -21.61 -0.70 -7.96
C LYS A 178 -22.96 0.00 -7.85
N ASP A 179 -24.02 -0.58 -8.43
CA ASP A 179 -25.36 0.03 -8.42
C ASP A 179 -26.03 -0.04 -7.04
N ALA A 180 -25.51 -0.87 -6.13
CA ALA A 180 -25.99 -1.01 -4.76
C ALA A 180 -25.29 -0.04 -3.76
N LEU A 181 -24.45 0.87 -4.25
CA LEU A 181 -23.68 1.79 -3.39
C LEU A 181 -24.44 3.05 -2.98
N LYS A 182 -25.60 3.33 -3.57
CA LYS A 182 -26.41 4.50 -3.21
C LYS A 182 -26.83 4.44 -1.73
N GLY A 183 -26.59 5.51 -0.97
CA GLY A 183 -26.82 5.55 0.47
C GLY A 183 -25.83 4.75 1.32
N LYS A 184 -24.77 4.18 0.74
CA LYS A 184 -23.75 3.38 1.44
C LYS A 184 -22.47 4.18 1.64
N LYS A 185 -21.82 4.01 2.78
CA LYS A 185 -20.49 4.56 3.05
C LYS A 185 -19.42 3.75 2.30
N VAL A 186 -18.72 4.40 1.40
CA VAL A 186 -17.72 3.76 0.53
C VAL A 186 -16.34 4.31 0.84
N CYS A 187 -15.41 3.43 1.21
CA CYS A 187 -14.05 3.78 1.53
C CYS A 187 -13.09 3.47 0.39
N SER A 188 -12.12 4.35 0.14
CA SER A 188 -10.97 4.06 -0.72
C SER A 188 -9.75 4.90 -0.34
N ALA A 189 -8.62 4.67 -1.01
CA ALA A 189 -7.40 5.44 -0.78
C ALA A 189 -7.44 6.80 -1.47
N THR A 190 -7.00 7.85 -0.78
CA THR A 190 -6.88 9.20 -1.35
C THR A 190 -5.96 9.24 -2.55
N GLY A 191 -6.41 9.90 -3.61
CA GLY A 191 -5.68 10.03 -4.89
C GLY A 191 -5.68 8.76 -5.76
N SER A 192 -6.45 7.73 -5.40
CA SER A 192 -6.64 6.53 -6.22
C SER A 192 -7.59 6.79 -7.40
N THR A 193 -7.46 6.04 -8.50
CA THR A 193 -8.46 6.06 -9.59
C THR A 193 -9.84 5.58 -9.12
N PRO A 194 -9.95 4.54 -8.27
CA PRO A 194 -11.21 4.11 -7.69
C PRO A 194 -12.06 5.20 -7.05
N ILE A 195 -11.47 6.03 -6.19
CA ILE A 195 -12.24 7.04 -5.48
C ILE A 195 -12.70 8.18 -6.38
N GLN A 196 -11.90 8.52 -7.40
CA GLN A 196 -12.31 9.49 -8.41
C GLN A 196 -13.50 8.95 -9.20
N LYS A 197 -13.47 7.67 -9.60
CA LYS A 197 -14.60 7.04 -10.31
C LYS A 197 -15.89 7.04 -9.47
N VAL A 198 -15.81 6.75 -8.17
CA VAL A 198 -16.97 6.83 -7.25
C VAL A 198 -17.58 8.23 -7.27
N ARG A 199 -16.75 9.28 -7.22
CA ARG A 199 -17.16 10.69 -7.26
C ARG A 199 -17.77 11.05 -8.61
N ASP A 200 -17.07 10.75 -9.69
CA ASP A 200 -17.42 11.16 -11.05
C ASP A 200 -18.71 10.49 -11.55
N GLU A 201 -18.97 9.24 -11.17
CA GLU A 201 -20.19 8.51 -11.53
C GLU A 201 -21.32 8.67 -10.49
N GLY A 202 -21.07 9.38 -9.38
CA GLY A 202 -22.06 9.57 -8.32
C GLY A 202 -22.59 8.26 -7.73
N MET A 203 -21.70 7.26 -7.55
CA MET A 203 -22.08 5.92 -7.09
C MET A 203 -22.67 5.93 -5.67
N THR A 204 -22.26 6.89 -4.85
CA THR A 204 -22.85 7.21 -3.54
C THR A 204 -22.85 8.73 -3.36
N GLU A 205 -23.49 9.22 -2.31
CA GLU A 205 -23.56 10.63 -1.96
C GLU A 205 -22.18 11.17 -1.50
N PRO A 206 -21.81 12.43 -1.78
CA PRO A 206 -20.50 12.97 -1.44
C PRO A 206 -20.10 12.81 0.04
N GLU A 207 -21.06 12.91 0.96
CA GLU A 207 -20.89 12.73 2.41
C GLU A 207 -20.66 11.28 2.84
N ASN A 208 -21.00 10.32 1.98
CA ASN A 208 -20.78 8.89 2.18
C ASN A 208 -19.42 8.43 1.67
N ILE A 209 -18.65 9.31 1.02
CA ILE A 209 -17.32 8.99 0.52
C ILE A 209 -16.29 9.18 1.63
N VAL A 210 -15.65 8.08 2.02
CA VAL A 210 -14.63 8.05 3.07
C VAL A 210 -13.28 7.78 2.43
N GLU A 211 -12.25 8.54 2.83
CA GLU A 211 -10.91 8.39 2.28
C GLU A 211 -9.86 8.25 3.37
N PHE A 212 -8.92 7.33 3.17
CA PHE A 212 -7.73 7.18 4.00
C PHE A 212 -6.47 7.12 3.14
N LYS A 213 -5.29 7.16 3.79
CA LYS A 213 -4.01 7.11 3.08
C LYS A 213 -3.75 5.72 2.49
N THR A 214 -4.13 4.68 3.21
CA THR A 214 -3.90 3.27 2.89
C THR A 214 -5.21 2.51 2.71
N TYR A 215 -5.17 1.41 1.96
CA TYR A 215 -6.31 0.51 1.87
C TYR A 215 -6.51 -0.28 3.16
N SER A 216 -5.45 -0.57 3.92
CA SER A 216 -5.55 -1.26 5.20
C SER A 216 -6.37 -0.46 6.22
N GLU A 217 -6.27 0.87 6.21
CA GLU A 217 -7.12 1.74 7.04
C GLU A 217 -8.60 1.60 6.64
N CYS A 218 -8.91 1.58 5.34
CA CYS A 218 -10.27 1.34 4.85
C CYS A 218 -10.81 -0.04 5.23
N VAL A 219 -9.98 -1.08 5.14
CA VAL A 219 -10.35 -2.44 5.53
C VAL A 219 -10.62 -2.53 7.03
N SER A 220 -9.80 -1.87 7.85
CA SER A 220 -10.07 -1.73 9.29
C SER A 220 -11.40 -1.04 9.55
N GLN A 221 -11.74 0.04 8.83
CA GLN A 221 -13.06 0.68 8.98
C GLN A 221 -14.22 -0.23 8.56
N LEU A 222 -14.02 -1.10 7.57
CA LEU A 222 -15.03 -2.04 7.09
C LEU A 222 -15.33 -3.13 8.14
N LEU A 223 -14.27 -3.68 8.74
CA LEU A 223 -14.34 -4.64 9.84
C LEU A 223 -15.00 -4.01 11.09
N ASP A 224 -14.66 -2.76 11.40
CA ASP A 224 -15.27 -1.96 12.46
C ASP A 224 -16.72 -1.53 12.18
N LYS A 225 -17.29 -1.88 11.02
CA LYS A 225 -18.64 -1.49 10.56
C LYS A 225 -18.85 0.03 10.47
N LYS A 226 -17.77 0.81 10.30
CA LYS A 226 -17.82 2.27 10.12
C LYS A 226 -18.07 2.68 8.68
N VAL A 227 -17.73 1.79 7.73
CA VAL A 227 -18.05 1.90 6.30
C VAL A 227 -18.74 0.62 5.83
N ASP A 228 -19.47 0.70 4.72
CA ASP A 228 -20.25 -0.42 4.17
C ASP A 228 -19.49 -1.21 3.12
N ALA A 229 -18.62 -0.54 2.36
CA ALA A 229 -17.77 -1.17 1.35
C ALA A 229 -16.40 -0.49 1.27
N VAL A 230 -15.38 -1.26 0.90
CA VAL A 230 -14.12 -0.74 0.37
C VAL A 230 -14.13 -0.95 -1.14
N THR A 231 -13.76 0.08 -1.90
CA THR A 231 -13.61 -0.05 -3.36
C THR A 231 -12.19 0.25 -3.81
N THR A 232 -11.62 -0.70 -4.56
CA THR A 232 -10.40 -0.55 -5.34
C THR A 232 -10.31 -1.75 -6.29
N ASP A 233 -9.11 -2.07 -6.73
CA ASP A 233 -8.86 -2.99 -7.81
C ASP A 233 -8.98 -4.41 -7.26
N ASP A 234 -9.65 -5.29 -8.00
CA ASP A 234 -10.00 -6.64 -7.57
C ASP A 234 -8.80 -7.43 -7.05
N ALA A 235 -7.61 -7.24 -7.66
CA ALA A 235 -6.37 -7.84 -7.21
C ALA A 235 -6.00 -7.45 -5.76
N ILE A 236 -6.19 -6.18 -5.38
CA ILE A 236 -5.96 -5.69 -4.02
C ILE A 236 -7.02 -6.26 -3.07
N LEU A 237 -8.29 -6.23 -3.48
CA LEU A 237 -9.41 -6.68 -2.66
C LEU A 237 -9.33 -8.18 -2.35
N LYS A 238 -8.94 -9.01 -3.33
CA LYS A 238 -8.71 -10.45 -3.15
C LYS A 238 -7.60 -10.73 -2.14
N GLY A 239 -6.56 -9.89 -2.10
CA GLY A 239 -5.51 -9.98 -1.08
C GLY A 239 -6.06 -9.81 0.33
N TYR A 240 -6.89 -8.78 0.56
CA TYR A 240 -7.53 -8.55 1.86
C TYR A 240 -8.58 -9.59 2.23
N ALA A 241 -9.36 -10.06 1.25
CA ALA A 241 -10.32 -11.14 1.47
C ALA A 241 -9.62 -12.45 1.85
N ALA A 242 -8.47 -12.76 1.24
CA ALA A 242 -7.68 -13.94 1.58
C ALA A 242 -7.05 -13.86 2.99
N GLN A 243 -6.75 -12.66 3.49
CA GLN A 243 -6.28 -12.46 4.86
C GLN A 243 -7.39 -12.59 5.91
N ASN A 244 -8.66 -12.36 5.53
CA ASN A 244 -9.82 -12.37 6.42
C ASN A 244 -10.99 -13.17 5.77
N PRO A 245 -10.80 -14.46 5.43
CA PRO A 245 -11.72 -15.21 4.58
C PRO A 245 -13.11 -15.46 5.22
N ASP A 246 -13.16 -15.43 6.55
CA ASP A 246 -14.38 -15.60 7.34
C ASP A 246 -15.15 -14.29 7.53
N GLU A 247 -14.48 -13.15 7.38
CA GLU A 247 -15.05 -11.82 7.68
C GLU A 247 -15.32 -10.99 6.43
N LEU A 248 -14.60 -11.22 5.33
CA LEU A 248 -14.65 -10.40 4.13
C LEU A 248 -14.88 -11.22 2.86
N LYS A 249 -15.48 -10.58 1.85
CA LYS A 249 -15.63 -11.14 0.50
C LYS A 249 -15.59 -10.03 -0.56
N VAL A 250 -15.06 -10.38 -1.72
CA VAL A 250 -15.20 -9.55 -2.93
C VAL A 250 -16.56 -9.84 -3.56
N VAL A 251 -17.28 -8.80 -3.97
CA VAL A 251 -18.64 -8.89 -4.54
C VAL A 251 -18.74 -8.09 -5.82
N GLY A 252 -19.53 -8.61 -6.76
CA GLY A 252 -19.75 -7.99 -8.05
C GLY A 252 -18.87 -8.58 -9.13
N GLN A 253 -18.58 -7.75 -10.13
CA GLN A 253 -17.63 -7.98 -11.20
C GLN A 253 -16.87 -6.67 -11.41
N PRO A 254 -15.61 -6.73 -11.88
CA PRO A 254 -14.87 -5.51 -12.16
C PRO A 254 -15.62 -4.57 -13.09
N PHE A 255 -15.73 -3.30 -12.70
CA PHE A 255 -16.47 -2.25 -13.42
C PHE A 255 -15.58 -1.11 -13.94
N SER A 256 -14.27 -1.33 -13.94
CA SER A 256 -13.27 -0.52 -14.66
C SER A 256 -12.18 -1.42 -15.22
N THR A 257 -11.27 -0.82 -16.00
CA THR A 257 -10.01 -1.44 -16.40
C THR A 257 -8.87 -0.60 -15.85
N GLU A 258 -8.04 -1.19 -15.00
CA GLU A 258 -6.90 -0.54 -14.34
C GLU A 258 -5.60 -1.15 -14.87
N LYS A 259 -4.95 -0.44 -15.80
CA LYS A 259 -3.67 -0.86 -16.41
C LYS A 259 -2.51 -0.41 -15.53
N TYR A 260 -1.86 -1.33 -14.81
CA TYR A 260 -0.74 -0.98 -13.92
C TYR A 260 0.54 -0.75 -14.70
N GLY A 261 1.13 0.44 -14.55
CA GLY A 261 2.42 0.80 -15.12
C GLY A 261 3.49 1.06 -14.06
N ILE A 262 4.74 1.03 -14.50
CA ILE A 262 5.90 1.49 -13.74
C ILE A 262 6.01 3.00 -13.98
N GLY A 263 5.88 3.78 -12.90
CA GLY A 263 5.99 5.24 -12.96
C GLY A 263 7.45 5.67 -13.08
N LEU A 264 7.75 6.54 -14.03
CA LEU A 264 9.10 6.99 -14.38
C LEU A 264 9.15 8.52 -14.52
N PRO A 265 10.33 9.16 -14.39
CA PRO A 265 10.49 10.58 -14.68
C PRO A 265 9.93 10.95 -16.05
N LYS A 266 9.18 12.05 -16.13
CA LYS A 266 8.38 12.44 -17.30
C LYS A 266 9.19 12.48 -18.59
N ASP A 267 10.38 13.07 -18.52
CA ASP A 267 11.20 13.40 -19.70
C ASP A 267 12.30 12.35 -19.97
N ASP A 268 12.37 11.26 -19.21
CA ASP A 268 13.37 10.21 -19.40
C ASP A 268 12.86 9.10 -20.35
N LYS A 269 12.73 9.45 -21.63
CA LYS A 269 12.30 8.53 -22.70
C LYS A 269 13.19 7.29 -22.79
N ALA A 270 14.51 7.45 -22.63
CA ALA A 270 15.46 6.35 -22.72
C ALA A 270 15.22 5.31 -21.61
N MET A 271 15.00 5.76 -20.36
CA MET A 271 14.63 4.88 -19.26
C MET A 271 13.31 4.17 -19.53
N ARG A 272 12.30 4.91 -19.98
CA ARG A 272 10.98 4.35 -20.29
C ARG A 272 11.04 3.25 -21.34
N ASP A 273 11.70 3.51 -22.46
CA ASP A 273 11.79 2.55 -23.55
C ASP A 273 12.58 1.31 -23.11
N TYR A 274 13.66 1.50 -22.36
CA TYR A 274 14.43 0.40 -21.78
C TYR A 274 13.59 -0.47 -20.84
N VAL A 275 12.87 0.14 -19.89
CA VAL A 275 12.03 -0.61 -18.94
C VAL A 275 10.90 -1.33 -19.67
N ASN A 276 10.31 -0.74 -20.71
CA ASN A 276 9.35 -1.41 -21.59
C ASN A 276 9.94 -2.68 -22.22
N ASP A 277 11.14 -2.60 -22.79
CA ASP A 277 11.82 -3.76 -23.38
C ASP A 277 12.09 -4.85 -22.35
N GLN A 278 12.44 -4.49 -21.10
CA GLN A 278 12.65 -5.47 -20.04
C GLN A 278 11.35 -6.13 -19.58
N ILE A 279 10.24 -5.39 -19.51
CA ILE A 279 8.94 -5.98 -19.17
C ILE A 279 8.45 -6.91 -20.28
N GLU A 280 8.63 -6.53 -21.54
CA GLU A 280 8.35 -7.41 -22.68
C GLU A 280 9.19 -8.69 -22.64
N ALA A 281 10.50 -8.58 -22.34
CA ALA A 281 11.36 -9.74 -22.15
C ALA A 281 10.82 -10.67 -21.04
N ALA A 282 10.41 -10.12 -19.89
CA ALA A 282 9.85 -10.89 -18.79
C ALA A 282 8.56 -11.63 -19.16
N PHE A 283 7.76 -11.09 -20.08
CA PHE A 283 6.57 -11.76 -20.61
C PHE A 283 6.95 -12.98 -21.46
N THR A 284 8.01 -12.86 -22.26
CA THR A 284 8.43 -13.88 -23.22
C THR A 284 9.28 -14.99 -22.61
N ASP A 285 10.14 -14.67 -21.63
CA ASP A 285 11.07 -15.64 -21.01
C ASP A 285 10.45 -16.39 -19.81
N GLY A 286 9.21 -16.05 -19.43
CA GLY A 286 8.47 -16.68 -18.34
C GLY A 286 8.76 -16.09 -16.95
N THR A 287 9.66 -15.11 -16.83
CA THR A 287 9.98 -14.42 -15.57
C THR A 287 8.73 -13.80 -14.95
N TRP A 288 7.93 -13.08 -15.74
CA TRP A 288 6.68 -12.49 -15.26
C TRP A 288 5.73 -13.56 -14.72
N LYS A 289 5.59 -14.67 -15.45
CA LYS A 289 4.71 -15.78 -15.04
C LYS A 289 5.17 -16.40 -13.72
N LYS A 290 6.48 -16.61 -13.57
CA LYS A 290 7.06 -17.12 -12.32
C LYS A 290 6.78 -16.18 -11.15
N ILE A 291 7.00 -14.87 -11.33
CA ILE A 291 6.72 -13.85 -10.31
C ILE A 291 5.23 -13.91 -9.93
N TYR A 292 4.35 -13.86 -10.93
CA TYR A 292 2.91 -13.89 -10.74
C TYR A 292 2.44 -15.16 -10.02
N ASP A 293 2.74 -16.37 -10.53
CA ASP A 293 2.31 -17.64 -9.95
C ASP A 293 2.79 -17.80 -8.50
N GLY A 294 3.98 -17.27 -8.19
CA GLY A 294 4.58 -17.32 -6.87
C GLY A 294 4.02 -16.32 -5.86
N THR A 295 3.37 -15.26 -6.35
CA THR A 295 2.87 -14.13 -5.56
C THR A 295 1.37 -13.93 -5.79
N LEU A 296 0.95 -12.95 -6.60
CA LEU A 296 -0.45 -12.58 -6.84
C LEU A 296 -1.32 -13.74 -7.35
N GLY A 297 -0.76 -14.68 -8.12
CA GLY A 297 -1.49 -15.88 -8.57
C GLY A 297 -2.05 -16.71 -7.41
N LYS A 298 -1.43 -16.65 -6.22
CA LYS A 298 -1.91 -17.34 -5.01
C LYS A 298 -3.17 -16.72 -4.41
N SER A 299 -3.53 -15.50 -4.76
CA SER A 299 -4.79 -14.88 -4.32
C SER A 299 -6.01 -15.33 -5.13
N GLY A 300 -5.80 -16.09 -6.22
CA GLY A 300 -6.86 -16.45 -7.16
C GLY A 300 -7.23 -15.32 -8.13
N SER A 301 -6.44 -14.25 -8.24
CA SER A 301 -6.63 -13.19 -9.26
C SER A 301 -6.12 -13.66 -10.62
N PRO A 302 -6.95 -14.16 -11.57
CA PRO A 302 -6.44 -14.71 -12.83
C PRO A 302 -5.76 -13.63 -13.68
N ALA A 303 -4.60 -13.93 -14.25
CA ALA A 303 -3.94 -13.03 -15.18
C ALA A 303 -3.02 -13.77 -16.16
N THR A 304 -2.89 -13.19 -17.33
CA THR A 304 -1.84 -13.47 -18.31
C THR A 304 -1.03 -12.20 -18.50
N PRO A 305 0.21 -12.28 -19.01
CA PRO A 305 0.94 -11.08 -19.43
C PRO A 305 0.05 -10.20 -20.32
N PRO A 306 -0.13 -8.90 -20.00
CA PRO A 306 -0.93 -8.02 -20.82
C PRO A 306 -0.18 -7.63 -22.10
N GLN A 307 -0.91 -7.10 -23.08
CA GLN A 307 -0.26 -6.44 -24.21
C GLN A 307 0.44 -5.17 -23.71
N LEU A 308 1.74 -5.06 -24.00
CA LEU A 308 2.52 -3.88 -23.65
C LEU A 308 2.05 -2.66 -24.45
N GLU A 309 1.97 -1.50 -23.81
CA GLU A 309 1.61 -0.22 -24.43
C GLU A 309 2.79 0.75 -24.31
N ARG A 310 3.32 1.18 -25.45
CA ARG A 310 4.45 2.12 -25.47
C ARG A 310 3.90 3.55 -25.58
N TYR A 311 4.15 4.36 -24.55
CA TYR A 311 3.74 5.77 -24.46
C TYR A 311 4.83 6.72 -24.97
#